data_AF-A0A4P7NZW5-F1
#
_entry.id   AF-A0A4P7NZW5-F1
#
_cell.length_a   1.000
_cell.length_b   1.000
_cell.length_c   1.000
_cell.angle_alpha   90.00
_cell.angle_beta   90.00
_cell.angle_gamma   90.00
#
_symmetry.space_group_name_H-M   'P 1'
#
loop_
_entity.id
_entity.type
_entity.pdbx_description
1 polymer ?
#
loop_
_entity_poly.entity_id
_entity_poly.type
_entity_poly.pdbx_seq_one_letter_code
_entity_poly.pdbx_strand_id
1 'polypeptide(L)'
;MNELQQVLLIFAIIVIVGLYILQKVKARNSDNTAQDETETKENTSRQDAYNALKELGEAHIPLSSRTQNRLHVEDEAEQVPESQLGLSFGQEFEVEKPKESKAAEGATEADIETHRKPKHVVLEVEDMKPIGSEGEPASASDYEPSFGIPEEGIQKAESDADVEQKEPQVFAIIVMGTDDFLWPKVNQTLQGVGLVPSETGIFVKNDSMGNEIIRVANLIEPGTFPLDQPTNSELKTVGVVLILELPTTVKAPAVMHDMIMMSRKISQRLNGRLYDANRHLLKESDLQAMRDAAVAYESSAI
;
A
#
# COMPACT_ATOMS: atom_id res chain seq x y z
N MET A 1 45.78 60.98 4.93
CA MET A 1 44.60 60.12 5.11
C MET A 1 43.39 61.02 5.02
N ASN A 2 42.46 60.74 4.11
CA ASN A 2 41.40 61.67 3.74
C ASN A 2 40.37 61.74 4.86
N GLU A 3 39.94 62.95 5.23
CA GLU A 3 38.94 63.20 6.28
C GLU A 3 37.65 62.38 6.06
N LEU A 4 37.31 62.13 4.79
CA LEU A 4 36.18 61.27 4.38
C LEU A 4 36.32 59.80 4.82
N GLN A 5 37.55 59.25 4.86
CA GLN A 5 37.79 57.90 5.37
C GLN A 5 37.67 57.84 6.90
N GLN A 6 38.07 58.89 7.63
CA GLN A 6 37.90 58.94 9.07
C GLN A 6 36.42 59.04 9.47
N VAL A 7 35.63 59.84 8.75
CA VAL A 7 34.18 59.94 9.00
C VAL A 7 33.47 58.60 8.75
N LEU A 8 33.79 57.91 7.66
CA LEU A 8 33.23 56.58 7.38
C LEU A 8 33.61 55.53 8.43
N LEU A 9 34.85 55.58 8.93
CA LEU A 9 35.32 54.65 9.95
C LEU A 9 34.61 54.88 11.28
N ILE A 10 34.41 56.14 11.69
CA ILE A 10 33.64 56.48 12.91
C ILE A 10 32.19 56.02 12.77
N PHE A 11 31.55 56.23 11.61
CA PHE A 11 30.19 55.80 11.37
C PHE A 11 30.04 54.27 11.44
N ALA A 12 30.99 53.53 10.85
CA ALA A 12 30.99 52.07 10.91
C ALA A 12 31.07 51.54 12.35
N ILE A 13 31.90 52.15 13.21
CA ILE A 13 32.01 51.78 14.63
C ILE A 13 30.69 52.05 15.36
N ILE A 14 30.05 53.20 15.11
CA ILE A 14 28.77 53.55 15.75
C ILE A 14 27.68 52.55 15.36
N VAL A 15 27.61 52.14 14.08
CA VAL A 15 26.62 51.15 13.61
C VAL A 15 26.84 49.79 14.26
N ILE A 16 28.10 49.34 14.37
CA ILE A 16 28.43 48.06 15.01
C ILE A 16 28.06 48.07 16.50
N VAL A 17 28.37 49.16 17.22
CA VAL A 17 28.00 49.31 18.64
C VAL A 17 26.48 49.38 18.80
N GLY A 18 25.79 50.08 17.90
CA GLY A 18 24.33 50.15 17.86
C GLY A 18 23.68 48.77 17.67
N LEU A 19 24.16 47.98 16.71
CA LEU A 19 23.69 46.61 16.48
C LEU A 19 24.00 45.68 17.65
N TYR A 20 25.16 45.83 18.30
CA TYR A 20 25.53 45.05 19.48
C TYR A 20 24.60 45.33 20.67
N ILE A 21 24.23 46.59 20.91
CA ILE A 21 23.27 46.96 21.95
C ILE A 21 21.88 46.42 21.60
N LEU A 22 21.46 46.48 20.33
CA LEU A 22 20.16 45.99 19.88
C LEU A 22 20.04 44.46 19.99
N GLN A 23 21.12 43.72 19.72
CA GLN A 23 21.17 42.28 19.98
C GLN A 23 21.10 41.94 21.47
N LYS A 24 21.78 42.71 22.33
CA LYS A 24 21.76 42.48 23.78
C LYS A 24 20.39 42.77 24.41
N VAL A 25 19.67 43.78 23.91
CA VAL A 25 18.30 44.09 24.36
C VAL A 25 17.30 43.02 23.87
N LYS A 26 17.47 42.49 22.66
CA LYS A 26 16.63 41.39 22.15
C LYS A 26 16.88 40.07 22.90
N ALA A 27 18.12 39.79 23.30
CA ALA A 27 18.46 38.61 24.10
C ALA A 27 17.84 38.65 25.51
N ARG A 28 17.77 39.83 26.15
CA ARG A 28 17.12 39.97 27.47
C ARG A 28 15.58 39.95 27.41
N ASN A 29 14.98 40.24 26.26
CA ASN A 29 13.53 40.23 26.10
C ASN A 29 12.97 38.88 25.60
N SER A 30 13.85 37.90 25.31
CA SER A 30 13.43 36.54 24.93
C SER A 30 13.42 35.55 26.11
N ASP A 31 13.96 35.94 27.28
CA ASP A 31 14.01 35.12 28.50
C ASP A 31 13.00 35.54 29.58
N ASN A 32 12.12 36.52 29.32
CA ASN A 32 11.21 37.08 30.35
C ASN A 32 9.72 37.10 29.99
N THR A 33 9.27 36.28 29.03
CA THR A 33 7.85 36.07 28.74
C THR A 33 7.57 34.58 28.53
N ALA A 34 7.63 33.78 29.61
CA ALA A 34 6.92 32.49 29.76
C ALA A 34 7.26 31.73 31.08
N GLN A 35 7.44 32.40 32.22
CA GLN A 35 7.57 31.71 33.52
C GLN A 35 6.84 32.49 34.61
N ASP A 36 5.53 32.27 34.76
CA ASP A 36 4.87 32.40 36.07
C ASP A 36 3.50 31.69 36.23
N GLU A 37 3.13 30.67 35.42
CA GLU A 37 1.85 29.96 35.64
C GLU A 37 1.85 28.43 35.37
N THR A 38 3.00 27.78 35.13
CA THR A 38 3.01 26.37 34.66
C THR A 38 3.71 25.35 35.55
N GLU A 39 4.26 25.72 36.72
CA GLU A 39 5.00 24.75 37.55
C GLU A 39 4.13 23.96 38.55
N THR A 40 2.88 24.38 38.81
CA THR A 40 2.02 23.66 39.77
C THR A 40 1.20 22.54 39.13
N LYS A 41 1.05 22.49 37.79
CA LYS A 41 0.26 21.45 37.10
C LYS A 41 1.09 20.27 36.58
N GLU A 42 2.39 20.45 36.38
CA GLU A 42 3.25 19.40 35.83
C GLU A 42 3.66 18.33 36.86
N ASN A 43 3.77 18.72 38.15
CA ASN A 43 4.10 17.78 39.21
C ASN A 43 2.94 16.81 39.50
N THR A 44 1.70 17.31 39.51
CA THR A 44 0.51 16.45 39.70
C THR A 44 0.35 15.47 38.53
N SER A 45 0.52 15.92 37.28
CA SER A 45 0.36 15.06 36.11
C SER A 45 1.44 13.97 36.00
N ARG A 46 2.68 14.24 36.43
CA ARG A 46 3.74 13.20 36.52
C ARG A 46 3.45 12.18 37.61
N GLN A 47 2.87 12.61 38.73
CA GLN A 47 2.55 11.73 39.85
C GLN A 47 1.34 10.84 39.52
N ASP A 48 0.33 11.39 38.83
CA ASP A 48 -0.81 10.64 38.30
C ASP A 48 -0.39 9.65 37.22
N ALA A 49 0.52 10.03 36.31
CA ALA A 49 1.08 9.13 35.30
C ALA A 49 1.92 8.01 35.92
N TYR A 50 2.70 8.30 36.98
CA TYR A 50 3.47 7.28 37.70
C TYR A 50 2.55 6.28 38.42
N ASN A 51 1.46 6.75 39.01
CA ASN A 51 0.46 5.90 39.65
C ASN A 51 -0.29 5.03 38.61
N ALA A 52 -0.65 5.57 37.45
CA ALA A 52 -1.28 4.82 36.36
C ALA A 52 -0.35 3.74 35.77
N LEU A 53 0.96 4.01 35.68
CA LEU A 53 1.95 3.00 35.26
C LEU A 53 2.11 1.87 36.28
N LYS A 54 1.95 2.17 37.57
CA LYS A 54 1.98 1.17 38.63
C LYS A 54 0.74 0.26 38.62
N GLU A 55 -0.40 0.78 38.20
CA GLU A 55 -1.66 0.05 38.07
C GLU A 55 -1.69 -0.90 36.86
N LEU A 56 -0.88 -0.65 35.81
CA LEU A 56 -0.72 -1.55 34.66
C LEU A 56 0.04 -2.87 34.97
N GLY A 57 0.62 -2.99 36.16
CA GLY A 57 1.29 -4.22 36.62
C GLY A 57 0.33 -5.26 37.21
N GLU A 58 -0.88 -4.85 37.62
CA GLU A 58 -1.89 -5.76 38.16
C GLU A 58 -2.96 -6.00 37.09
N ALA A 59 -2.99 -7.22 36.54
CA ALA A 59 -3.98 -7.61 35.56
C ALA A 59 -5.40 -7.61 36.18
N HIS A 60 -6.14 -6.51 36.05
CA HIS A 60 -7.53 -6.38 36.52
C HIS A 60 -8.54 -7.22 35.70
N ILE A 61 -8.09 -7.99 34.70
CA ILE A 61 -8.97 -8.92 33.97
C ILE A 61 -8.89 -10.27 34.69
N PRO A 62 -9.96 -10.75 35.36
CA PRO A 62 -9.97 -12.09 35.92
C PRO A 62 -9.79 -13.09 34.78
N LEU A 63 -8.64 -13.75 34.73
CA LEU A 63 -8.38 -14.82 33.78
C LEU A 63 -9.38 -15.95 34.03
N SER A 64 -9.94 -16.50 32.94
CA SER A 64 -10.74 -17.72 33.02
C SER A 64 -9.92 -18.83 33.69
N SER A 65 -10.56 -19.65 34.53
CA SER A 65 -9.95 -20.81 35.19
C SER A 65 -9.21 -21.74 34.22
N ARG A 66 -9.66 -21.80 32.95
CA ARG A 66 -8.99 -22.56 31.88
C ARG A 66 -7.64 -21.99 31.48
N THR A 67 -7.49 -20.67 31.45
CA THR A 67 -6.23 -20.02 31.08
C THR A 67 -5.22 -20.12 32.21
N GLN A 68 -5.68 -20.04 33.47
CA GLN A 68 -4.82 -20.23 34.63
C GLN A 68 -4.27 -21.66 34.70
N ASN A 69 -5.10 -22.68 34.40
CA ASN A 69 -4.63 -24.07 34.31
C ASN A 69 -3.60 -24.32 33.18
N ARG A 70 -3.61 -23.52 32.10
CA ARG A 70 -2.60 -23.64 31.03
C ARG A 70 -1.28 -22.96 31.35
N LEU A 71 -1.29 -21.96 32.22
CA LEU A 71 -0.09 -21.22 32.62
C LEU A 71 0.66 -21.93 33.76
N HIS A 72 -0.03 -22.76 34.55
CA HIS A 72 0.54 -23.57 35.63
C HIS A 72 0.87 -25.01 35.20
N VAL A 73 1.28 -25.23 33.95
CA VAL A 73 1.91 -26.50 33.57
C VAL A 73 3.40 -26.36 33.87
N GLU A 74 3.74 -26.57 35.13
CA GLU A 74 5.12 -26.79 35.58
C GLU A 74 5.59 -28.16 35.06
N ASP A 75 6.78 -28.17 34.46
CA ASP A 75 7.72 -29.27 34.20
C ASP A 75 7.27 -30.71 34.57
N GLU A 76 6.32 -31.28 33.84
CA GLU A 76 6.13 -32.72 33.78
C GLU A 76 6.36 -33.23 32.35
N ALA A 77 7.39 -34.06 32.22
CA ALA A 77 7.81 -34.70 30.99
C ALA A 77 6.71 -35.65 30.47
N GLU A 78 5.87 -35.16 29.57
CA GLU A 78 4.91 -35.98 28.85
C GLU A 78 5.51 -36.52 27.54
N GLN A 79 5.57 -37.85 27.48
CA GLN A 79 6.06 -38.66 26.38
C GLN A 79 5.31 -38.35 25.08
N VAL A 80 6.02 -37.77 24.12
CA VAL A 80 5.53 -37.58 22.75
C VAL A 80 5.57 -38.94 22.04
N PRO A 81 4.47 -39.41 21.43
CA PRO A 81 4.47 -40.67 20.67
C PRO A 81 5.45 -40.63 19.49
N GLU A 82 6.32 -41.65 19.39
CA GLU A 82 7.39 -41.80 18.36
C GLU A 82 6.90 -41.68 16.90
N SER A 83 5.60 -41.82 16.64
CA SER A 83 5.03 -41.73 15.29
C SER A 83 5.06 -40.33 14.67
N GLN A 84 5.49 -39.29 15.39
CA GLN A 84 5.61 -37.92 14.87
C GLN A 84 7.06 -37.44 14.65
N LEU A 85 8.06 -38.30 14.87
CA LEU A 85 9.47 -37.98 14.61
C LEU A 85 9.96 -38.69 13.34
N GLY A 86 9.57 -38.16 12.19
CA GLY A 86 9.87 -38.77 10.89
C GLY A 86 9.92 -37.80 9.73
N LEU A 87 10.63 -36.69 9.86
CA LEU A 87 11.09 -35.90 8.71
C LEU A 87 12.62 -35.87 8.73
N SER A 88 13.23 -36.94 8.22
CA SER A 88 14.65 -37.00 7.91
C SER A 88 14.94 -36.08 6.72
N PHE A 89 15.29 -34.84 7.01
CA PHE A 89 15.80 -33.87 6.04
C PHE A 89 17.25 -34.23 5.71
N GLY A 90 17.46 -35.03 4.66
CA GLY A 90 18.80 -35.45 4.27
C GLY A 90 18.82 -36.68 3.38
N GLN A 91 18.26 -36.57 2.17
CA GLN A 91 18.62 -37.50 1.10
C GLN A 91 18.68 -36.73 -0.22
N GLU A 92 19.89 -36.67 -0.75
CA GLU A 92 20.24 -36.03 -2.02
C GLU A 92 19.39 -36.61 -3.15
N PHE A 93 18.78 -35.72 -3.93
CA PHE A 93 17.97 -36.07 -5.09
C PHE A 93 18.91 -36.30 -6.28
N GLU A 94 19.36 -37.54 -6.47
CA GLU A 94 20.14 -37.94 -7.63
C GLU A 94 19.20 -38.18 -8.82
N VAL A 95 19.34 -37.38 -9.88
CA VAL A 95 18.48 -37.43 -11.07
C VAL A 95 19.06 -38.42 -12.08
N GLU A 96 18.47 -39.61 -12.18
CA GLU A 96 18.79 -40.55 -13.27
C GLU A 96 17.98 -40.25 -14.55
N LYS A 97 18.70 -40.20 -15.69
CA LYS A 97 18.15 -40.04 -17.05
C LYS A 97 17.45 -41.32 -17.55
N PRO A 98 16.40 -41.22 -18.39
CA PRO A 98 15.72 -42.38 -18.93
C PRO A 98 16.45 -42.97 -20.15
N LYS A 99 16.50 -44.31 -20.23
CA LYS A 99 16.81 -45.07 -21.45
C LYS A 99 15.61 -45.92 -21.88
N GLU A 100 15.46 -46.02 -23.20
CA GLU A 100 14.37 -46.61 -23.97
C GLU A 100 14.26 -48.15 -23.98
N SER A 101 13.01 -48.60 -24.13
CA SER A 101 12.51 -49.81 -24.84
C SER A 101 12.78 -51.18 -24.17
N LYS A 102 11.83 -52.12 -24.02
CA LYS A 102 11.04 -52.83 -25.05
C LYS A 102 9.98 -53.74 -24.38
N ALA A 103 8.97 -54.11 -25.16
CA ALA A 103 7.82 -54.95 -24.83
C ALA A 103 8.12 -56.47 -24.72
N ALA A 104 7.30 -57.20 -23.93
CA ALA A 104 6.72 -58.52 -24.25
C ALA A 104 5.72 -58.98 -23.17
N GLU A 105 4.71 -59.72 -23.62
CA GLU A 105 3.48 -60.19 -22.96
C GLU A 105 3.65 -61.35 -21.96
N GLY A 106 2.64 -61.59 -21.09
CA GLY A 106 2.34 -62.96 -20.62
C GLY A 106 1.80 -63.16 -19.18
N ALA A 107 0.47 -63.08 -19.04
CA ALA A 107 -0.43 -63.93 -18.24
C ALA A 107 -0.36 -64.10 -16.67
N THR A 108 -1.59 -64.07 -16.12
CA THR A 108 -2.19 -64.74 -14.93
C THR A 108 -2.15 -64.13 -13.51
N GLU A 109 -3.37 -63.77 -13.10
CA GLU A 109 -4.06 -63.65 -11.80
C GLU A 109 -3.41 -64.24 -10.53
N ALA A 110 -3.37 -63.43 -9.45
CA ALA A 110 -3.96 -63.75 -8.13
C ALA A 110 -3.85 -62.58 -7.12
N ASP A 111 -5.01 -62.12 -6.67
CA ASP A 111 -5.39 -61.76 -5.28
C ASP A 111 -4.91 -60.50 -4.52
N ILE A 112 -5.95 -59.75 -4.10
CA ILE A 112 -6.16 -58.97 -2.85
C ILE A 112 -5.87 -57.44 -2.84
N GLU A 113 -6.96 -56.70 -3.08
CA GLU A 113 -7.51 -55.51 -2.37
C GLU A 113 -6.57 -54.77 -1.39
N THR A 114 -6.40 -53.44 -1.39
CA THR A 114 -7.47 -52.43 -1.27
C THR A 114 -6.86 -51.03 -1.52
N HIS A 115 -7.24 -50.35 -2.61
CA HIS A 115 -6.99 -48.91 -2.79
C HIS A 115 -8.33 -48.20 -3.02
N ARG A 116 -8.76 -47.43 -2.02
CA ARG A 116 -9.93 -46.55 -2.14
C ARG A 116 -9.57 -45.37 -3.05
N LYS A 117 -10.08 -45.41 -4.29
CA LYS A 117 -10.11 -44.25 -5.20
C LYS A 117 -11.48 -43.55 -5.10
N PRO A 118 -11.53 -42.22 -5.25
CA PRO A 118 -12.77 -41.43 -5.09
C PRO A 118 -13.79 -41.74 -6.18
N LYS A 119 -15.06 -41.92 -5.80
CA LYS A 119 -16.18 -42.21 -6.72
C LYS A 119 -16.54 -40.97 -7.55
N HIS A 120 -16.41 -41.10 -8.88
CA HIS A 120 -17.02 -40.20 -9.86
C HIS A 120 -18.44 -40.69 -10.14
N VAL A 121 -19.46 -39.86 -9.88
CA VAL A 121 -20.87 -40.18 -10.15
C VAL A 121 -21.20 -39.72 -11.56
N VAL A 122 -21.50 -40.66 -12.45
CA VAL A 122 -22.05 -40.41 -13.78
C VAL A 122 -23.56 -40.55 -13.69
N LEU A 123 -24.30 -39.52 -14.10
CA LEU A 123 -25.75 -39.57 -14.21
C LEU A 123 -26.11 -40.13 -15.61
N GLU A 124 -26.71 -41.32 -15.64
CA GLU A 124 -27.34 -41.88 -16.83
C GLU A 124 -28.70 -41.20 -17.04
N VAL A 125 -28.93 -40.68 -18.24
CA VAL A 125 -30.26 -40.25 -18.71
C VAL A 125 -30.74 -41.26 -19.75
N GLU A 126 -31.75 -42.04 -19.36
CA GLU A 126 -32.44 -43.02 -20.21
C GLU A 126 -33.31 -42.33 -21.29
N ASP A 127 -33.19 -42.88 -22.50
CA ASP A 127 -34.18 -42.95 -23.59
C ASP A 127 -34.55 -41.70 -24.40
N MET A 128 -33.73 -41.42 -25.43
CA MET A 128 -34.18 -40.71 -26.64
C MET A 128 -35.05 -41.63 -27.52
N LYS A 129 -36.28 -41.20 -27.79
CA LYS A 129 -37.15 -41.78 -28.85
C LYS A 129 -37.41 -40.72 -29.93
N PRO A 130 -37.11 -40.98 -31.21
CA PRO A 130 -37.42 -40.04 -32.28
C PRO A 130 -38.88 -40.22 -32.70
N ILE A 131 -39.68 -39.16 -32.63
CA ILE A 131 -41.03 -39.16 -33.22
C ILE A 131 -40.93 -38.58 -34.63
N GLY A 132 -41.37 -39.38 -35.59
CA GLY A 132 -41.19 -39.17 -37.01
C GLY A 132 -42.06 -38.08 -37.61
N SER A 133 -41.65 -37.74 -38.83
CA SER A 133 -42.27 -36.90 -39.84
C SER A 133 -43.76 -37.15 -40.07
N GLU A 134 -44.52 -36.07 -40.24
CA GLU A 134 -45.33 -35.76 -41.44
C GLU A 134 -46.05 -34.41 -41.25
N GLY A 135 -45.90 -33.48 -42.21
CA GLY A 135 -46.67 -32.22 -42.27
C GLY A 135 -45.93 -31.06 -42.94
N GLU A 136 -46.32 -30.73 -44.17
CA GLU A 136 -45.83 -29.62 -45.02
C GLU A 136 -46.07 -28.21 -44.44
N PRO A 137 -45.42 -27.16 -45.00
CA PRO A 137 -45.06 -25.94 -44.27
C PRO A 137 -46.16 -24.87 -44.34
N ALA A 138 -46.45 -24.25 -43.20
CA ALA A 138 -47.19 -23.00 -43.12
C ALA A 138 -46.44 -22.03 -42.22
N SER A 139 -46.01 -20.92 -42.81
CA SER A 139 -45.38 -19.77 -42.15
C SER A 139 -46.19 -19.30 -40.95
N ALA A 140 -45.54 -19.17 -39.80
CA ALA A 140 -45.91 -18.18 -38.77
C ALA A 140 -44.80 -18.09 -37.70
N SER A 141 -44.11 -16.95 -37.72
CA SER A 141 -43.48 -16.26 -36.57
C SER A 141 -42.55 -17.05 -35.65
N ASP A 142 -41.27 -16.68 -35.72
CA ASP A 142 -40.29 -16.84 -34.64
C ASP A 142 -40.89 -16.36 -33.31
N TYR A 143 -41.14 -17.30 -32.39
CA TYR A 143 -41.50 -16.99 -31.01
C TYR A 143 -40.43 -17.60 -30.10
N GLU A 144 -39.41 -16.81 -29.78
CA GLU A 144 -38.58 -17.08 -28.60
C GLU A 144 -39.39 -16.68 -27.35
N PRO A 145 -39.44 -17.52 -26.29
CA PRO A 145 -40.08 -17.14 -25.06
C PRO A 145 -39.24 -16.06 -24.35
N SER A 146 -39.71 -14.82 -24.43
CA SER A 146 -39.12 -13.67 -23.73
C SER A 146 -39.37 -13.80 -22.22
N PHE A 147 -38.32 -14.15 -21.48
CA PHE A 147 -38.29 -14.07 -20.02
C PHE A 147 -38.17 -12.60 -19.58
N GLY A 148 -39.27 -11.85 -19.67
CA GLY A 148 -39.57 -10.70 -18.81
C GLY A 148 -38.47 -9.65 -18.61
N ILE A 149 -37.74 -9.28 -19.66
CA ILE A 149 -36.92 -8.06 -19.67
C ILE A 149 -37.72 -7.04 -20.50
N PRO A 150 -38.14 -5.89 -19.93
CA PRO A 150 -38.81 -4.85 -20.71
C PRO A 150 -37.91 -4.38 -21.86
N GLU A 151 -38.36 -4.54 -23.11
CA GLU A 151 -37.68 -4.09 -24.33
C GLU A 151 -37.82 -2.58 -24.58
N GLU A 152 -37.71 -1.75 -23.54
CA GLU A 152 -37.51 -0.31 -23.71
C GLU A 152 -36.15 0.09 -23.16
N GLY A 153 -35.23 0.32 -24.08
CA GLY A 153 -33.99 1.04 -23.82
C GLY A 153 -32.80 0.14 -23.48
N ILE A 154 -32.38 -0.71 -24.43
CA ILE A 154 -30.94 -0.98 -24.57
C ILE A 154 -30.30 0.30 -25.14
N GLN A 155 -30.26 1.35 -24.31
CA GLN A 155 -29.18 2.30 -24.40
C GLN A 155 -27.97 1.51 -23.94
N LYS A 156 -27.10 1.23 -24.91
CA LYS A 156 -25.70 0.92 -24.67
C LYS A 156 -25.19 1.98 -23.71
N ALA A 157 -25.14 1.66 -22.42
CA ALA A 157 -24.39 2.43 -21.45
C ALA A 157 -22.91 2.18 -21.75
N GLU A 158 -22.44 2.72 -22.88
CA GLU A 158 -21.16 3.41 -22.87
C GLU A 158 -21.34 4.50 -21.82
N SER A 159 -21.02 4.14 -20.58
CA SER A 159 -20.58 5.10 -19.57
C SER A 159 -19.27 5.67 -20.10
N ASP A 160 -19.35 6.51 -21.13
CA ASP A 160 -18.62 7.76 -21.09
C ASP A 160 -19.07 8.39 -19.79
N ALA A 161 -18.28 8.14 -18.73
CA ALA A 161 -18.38 8.94 -17.53
C ALA A 161 -18.35 10.38 -18.04
N ASP A 162 -19.44 11.09 -17.81
CA ASP A 162 -19.55 12.51 -18.05
C ASP A 162 -18.46 13.17 -17.21
N VAL A 163 -17.26 13.26 -17.80
CA VAL A 163 -16.19 14.09 -17.28
C VAL A 163 -16.63 15.49 -17.62
N GLU A 164 -17.56 16.02 -16.80
CA GLU A 164 -17.75 17.46 -16.68
C GLU A 164 -16.35 18.07 -16.65
N GLN A 165 -16.08 18.94 -17.62
CA GLN A 165 -14.78 19.56 -17.83
C GLN A 165 -14.46 20.49 -16.65
N LYS A 166 -14.07 19.89 -15.53
CA LYS A 166 -13.51 20.58 -14.38
C LYS A 166 -12.10 21.02 -14.71
N GLU A 167 -11.70 22.10 -14.07
CA GLU A 167 -10.31 22.51 -14.08
C GLU A 167 -9.43 21.37 -13.57
N PRO A 168 -8.30 21.08 -14.23
CA PRO A 168 -7.41 20.01 -13.82
C PRO A 168 -6.79 20.35 -12.47
N GLN A 169 -6.81 19.41 -11.52
CA GLN A 169 -6.18 19.57 -10.22
C GLN A 169 -5.12 18.49 -9.99
N VAL A 170 -3.91 18.92 -9.65
CA VAL A 170 -2.77 18.01 -9.45
C VAL A 170 -2.38 17.97 -7.97
N PHE A 171 -2.22 16.77 -7.43
CA PHE A 171 -1.68 16.52 -6.10
C PHE A 171 -0.37 15.77 -6.22
N ALA A 172 0.61 16.16 -5.39
CA ALA A 172 1.91 15.51 -5.35
C ALA A 172 2.33 15.22 -3.90
N ILE A 173 2.82 14.01 -3.66
CA ILE A 173 3.45 13.61 -2.39
C ILE A 173 4.84 13.08 -2.71
N ILE A 174 5.85 13.69 -2.12
CA ILE A 174 7.24 13.29 -2.27
C ILE A 174 7.63 12.41 -1.08
N VAL A 175 8.28 11.28 -1.33
CA VAL A 175 8.88 10.42 -0.30
C VAL A 175 10.39 10.50 -0.41
N MET A 176 11.06 11.01 0.64
CA MET A 176 12.53 11.14 0.71
C MET A 176 13.08 10.57 2.01
N GLY A 177 14.27 9.97 1.92
CA GLY A 177 15.04 9.48 3.07
C GLY A 177 15.99 10.53 3.63
N THR A 178 16.66 10.20 4.72
CA THR A 178 17.88 10.92 5.15
C THR A 178 19.02 10.68 4.19
N ASP A 179 19.08 9.47 3.65
CA ASP A 179 20.07 8.98 2.69
C ASP A 179 19.36 8.52 1.42
N ASP A 180 20.12 8.41 0.33
CA ASP A 180 19.60 7.91 -0.94
C ASP A 180 19.13 6.46 -0.81
N PHE A 181 18.00 6.17 -1.44
CA PHE A 181 17.45 4.83 -1.53
C PHE A 181 18.15 4.00 -2.60
N LEU A 182 18.51 2.76 -2.26
CA LEU A 182 19.01 1.78 -3.23
C LEU A 182 17.90 1.38 -4.21
N TRP A 183 18.20 1.44 -5.51
CA TRP A 183 17.22 1.14 -6.56
C TRP A 183 16.53 -0.23 -6.39
N PRO A 184 17.23 -1.35 -6.11
CA PRO A 184 16.56 -2.65 -5.95
C PRO A 184 15.51 -2.65 -4.84
N LYS A 185 15.78 -1.90 -3.76
CA LYS A 185 14.85 -1.75 -2.63
C LYS A 185 13.64 -0.90 -3.00
N VAL A 186 13.85 0.17 -3.76
CA VAL A 186 12.78 1.03 -4.29
C VAL A 186 11.89 0.22 -5.23
N ASN A 187 12.48 -0.46 -6.21
CA ASN A 187 11.76 -1.29 -7.16
C ASN A 187 10.89 -2.34 -6.46
N GLN A 188 11.47 -3.11 -5.53
CA GLN A 188 10.74 -4.10 -4.73
C GLN A 188 9.60 -3.45 -3.93
N THR A 189 9.84 -2.26 -3.37
CA THR A 189 8.84 -1.55 -2.56
C THR A 189 7.67 -1.08 -3.39
N LEU A 190 7.92 -0.47 -4.56
CA LEU A 190 6.87 0.03 -5.45
C LEU A 190 5.99 -1.12 -5.97
N GLN A 191 6.61 -2.20 -6.45
CA GLN A 191 5.87 -3.41 -6.85
C GLN A 191 5.09 -4.02 -5.69
N GLY A 192 5.68 -4.08 -4.50
CA GLY A 192 5.02 -4.62 -3.29
C GLY A 192 3.88 -3.75 -2.75
N VAL A 193 3.69 -2.52 -3.24
CA VAL A 193 2.51 -1.68 -2.96
C VAL A 193 1.41 -1.89 -4.02
N GLY A 194 1.71 -2.64 -5.09
CA GLY A 194 0.77 -2.92 -6.18
C GLY A 194 0.83 -1.90 -7.32
N LEU A 195 1.98 -1.24 -7.48
CA LEU A 195 2.28 -0.40 -8.64
C LEU A 195 2.92 -1.23 -9.75
N VAL A 196 2.60 -0.91 -10.99
CA VAL A 196 3.07 -1.62 -12.19
C VAL A 196 3.99 -0.69 -12.98
N PRO A 197 5.13 -1.17 -13.52
CA PRO A 197 5.95 -0.36 -14.41
C PRO A 197 5.21 -0.02 -15.71
N SER A 198 5.31 1.22 -16.16
CA SER A 198 4.80 1.68 -17.45
C SER A 198 5.90 1.66 -18.53
N GLU A 199 5.50 1.75 -19.80
CA GLU A 199 6.44 1.88 -20.94
C GLU A 199 7.27 3.16 -20.89
N THR A 200 6.75 4.21 -20.23
CA THR A 200 7.42 5.50 -20.05
C THR A 200 8.51 5.49 -18.97
N GLY A 201 8.78 4.33 -18.36
CA GLY A 201 9.83 4.18 -17.36
C GLY A 201 9.45 4.70 -15.98
N ILE A 202 8.15 4.84 -15.68
CA ILE A 202 7.64 5.19 -14.34
C ILE A 202 6.82 4.03 -13.78
N PHE A 203 6.30 4.19 -12.56
CA PHE A 203 5.33 3.25 -11.99
C PHE A 203 3.94 3.87 -11.99
N VAL A 204 2.93 3.06 -12.25
CA VAL A 204 1.53 3.52 -12.28
C VAL A 204 0.66 2.61 -11.44
N LYS A 205 -0.38 3.19 -10.85
CA LYS A 205 -1.53 2.47 -10.31
C LYS A 205 -2.63 2.52 -11.35
N ASN A 206 -3.15 1.34 -11.71
CA ASN A 206 -4.25 1.23 -12.65
C ASN A 206 -5.56 0.95 -11.89
N ASP A 207 -6.67 1.42 -12.44
CA ASP A 207 -8.01 1.01 -12.02
C ASP A 207 -8.36 -0.41 -12.54
N SER A 208 -9.57 -0.88 -12.24
CA SER A 208 -10.04 -2.20 -12.69
C SER A 208 -10.20 -2.32 -14.21
N MET A 209 -10.26 -1.20 -14.93
CA MET A 209 -10.38 -1.13 -16.39
C MET A 209 -9.04 -0.91 -17.09
N GLY A 210 -7.94 -0.75 -16.34
CA GLY A 210 -6.60 -0.52 -16.86
C GLY A 210 -6.20 0.95 -17.03
N ASN A 211 -7.04 1.90 -16.63
CA ASN A 211 -6.72 3.34 -16.71
C ASN A 211 -5.75 3.74 -15.59
N GLU A 212 -4.75 4.55 -15.92
CA GLU A 212 -3.78 5.07 -14.96
C GLU A 212 -4.43 6.12 -14.05
N ILE A 213 -4.46 5.86 -12.75
CA ILE A 213 -5.05 6.78 -11.76
C ILE A 213 -4.01 7.49 -10.89
N ILE A 214 -2.85 6.87 -10.64
CA ILE A 214 -1.75 7.47 -9.85
C ILE A 214 -0.43 7.14 -10.53
N ARG A 215 0.41 8.15 -10.75
CA ARG A 215 1.74 8.02 -11.34
C ARG A 215 2.79 8.13 -10.24
N VAL A 216 3.87 7.36 -10.33
CA VAL A 216 5.00 7.41 -9.40
C VAL A 216 6.29 7.51 -10.19
N ALA A 217 6.98 8.64 -10.02
CA ALA A 217 8.20 8.99 -10.74
C ALA A 217 9.41 9.01 -9.80
N ASN A 218 10.60 8.94 -10.39
CA ASN A 218 11.85 9.18 -9.70
C ASN A 218 11.99 10.67 -9.39
N LEU A 219 12.52 11.04 -8.24
CA LEU A 219 12.78 12.45 -7.91
C LEU A 219 13.98 13.03 -8.69
N ILE A 220 14.89 12.17 -9.17
CA ILE A 220 16.03 12.58 -9.99
C ILE A 220 15.59 12.70 -11.46
N GLU A 221 15.96 13.80 -12.11
CA GLU A 221 15.73 14.01 -13.55
C GLU A 221 16.42 12.91 -14.39
N PRO A 222 15.74 12.31 -15.38
CA PRO A 222 14.52 12.79 -16.05
C PRO A 222 13.19 12.34 -15.40
N GLY A 223 13.22 11.74 -14.21
CA GLY A 223 12.02 11.26 -13.52
C GLY A 223 11.67 9.79 -13.79
N THR A 224 12.49 9.08 -14.55
CA THR A 224 12.31 7.66 -14.87
C THR A 224 13.16 6.75 -13.99
N PHE A 225 12.80 5.46 -13.98
CA PHE A 225 13.50 4.40 -13.29
C PHE A 225 14.22 3.47 -14.28
N PRO A 226 15.38 2.90 -13.88
CA PRO A 226 16.13 1.92 -14.68
C PRO A 226 15.48 0.53 -14.58
N LEU A 227 14.35 0.36 -15.25
CA LEU A 227 13.53 -0.86 -15.22
C LEU A 227 14.22 -2.07 -15.87
N ASP A 228 15.19 -1.84 -16.75
CA ASP A 228 16.04 -2.85 -17.40
C ASP A 228 17.03 -3.51 -16.42
N GLN A 229 17.38 -2.81 -15.34
CA GLN A 229 18.36 -3.25 -14.35
C GLN A 229 17.78 -3.28 -12.93
N PRO A 230 16.74 -4.10 -12.67
CA PRO A 230 15.98 -4.09 -11.41
C PRO A 230 16.80 -4.49 -10.17
N THR A 231 17.95 -5.15 -10.35
CA THR A 231 18.81 -5.68 -9.27
C THR A 231 20.14 -4.94 -9.15
N ASN A 232 20.35 -3.87 -9.93
CA ASN A 232 21.60 -3.13 -9.87
C ASN A 232 21.66 -2.25 -8.60
N SER A 233 22.50 -2.65 -7.64
CA SER A 233 22.70 -1.98 -6.36
C SER A 233 23.54 -0.70 -6.44
N GLU A 234 24.20 -0.43 -7.57
CA GLU A 234 24.97 0.80 -7.77
C GLU A 234 24.05 2.01 -8.00
N LEU A 235 22.85 1.75 -8.52
CA LEU A 235 21.84 2.78 -8.80
C LEU A 235 21.13 3.19 -7.51
N LYS A 236 20.99 4.51 -7.34
CA LYS A 236 20.35 5.12 -6.18
C LYS A 236 19.39 6.22 -6.59
N THR A 237 18.41 6.49 -5.75
CA THR A 237 17.50 7.61 -5.91
C THR A 237 17.31 8.35 -4.59
N VAL A 238 17.27 9.68 -4.65
CA VAL A 238 17.01 10.54 -3.49
C VAL A 238 15.58 10.32 -2.95
N GLY A 239 14.63 9.96 -3.83
CA GLY A 239 13.24 9.82 -3.45
C GLY A 239 12.32 9.50 -4.62
N VAL A 240 11.05 9.33 -4.30
CA VAL A 240 9.98 9.09 -5.29
C VAL A 240 8.88 10.13 -5.14
N VAL A 241 8.23 10.45 -6.25
CA VAL A 241 7.12 11.41 -6.28
C VAL A 241 5.88 10.68 -6.73
N LEU A 242 4.85 10.65 -5.90
CA LEU A 242 3.51 10.19 -6.26
C LEU A 242 2.72 11.40 -6.77
N ILE A 243 2.05 11.24 -7.91
CA ILE A 243 1.31 12.29 -8.60
C ILE A 243 -0.09 11.75 -8.91
N LEU A 244 -1.11 12.54 -8.56
CA LEU A 244 -2.51 12.31 -8.88
C LEU A 244 -3.03 13.53 -9.64
N GLU A 245 -3.56 13.29 -10.84
CA GLU A 245 -4.15 14.33 -11.68
C GLU A 245 -5.65 14.06 -11.79
N LEU A 246 -6.47 14.98 -11.29
CA LEU A 246 -7.93 14.94 -11.43
C LEU A 246 -8.36 15.73 -12.66
N PRO A 247 -9.40 15.30 -13.39
CA PRO A 247 -10.28 14.16 -13.08
C PRO A 247 -9.66 12.80 -13.44
N THR A 248 -10.03 11.76 -12.69
CA THR A 248 -9.69 10.35 -12.98
C THR A 248 -10.95 9.52 -13.16
N THR A 249 -10.82 8.30 -13.67
CA THR A 249 -11.93 7.33 -13.81
C THR A 249 -12.53 6.88 -12.47
N VAL A 250 -11.79 7.06 -11.38
CA VAL A 250 -12.23 6.78 -10.01
C VAL A 250 -12.49 8.09 -9.27
N LYS A 251 -13.46 8.10 -8.36
CA LYS A 251 -13.85 9.29 -7.57
C LYS A 251 -12.66 9.90 -6.82
N ALA A 252 -12.55 11.23 -6.84
CA ALA A 252 -11.40 11.93 -6.27
C ALA A 252 -11.08 11.57 -4.81
N PRO A 253 -12.07 11.46 -3.88
CA PRO A 253 -11.79 11.10 -2.49
C PRO A 253 -11.19 9.70 -2.32
N ALA A 254 -11.60 8.75 -3.17
CA ALA A 254 -11.13 7.37 -3.11
C ALA A 254 -9.67 7.27 -3.59
N VAL A 255 -9.36 7.88 -4.74
CA VAL A 255 -7.99 7.87 -5.27
C VAL A 255 -7.03 8.64 -4.37
N MET A 256 -7.50 9.76 -3.79
CA MET A 256 -6.72 10.51 -2.80
C MET A 256 -6.37 9.67 -1.57
N HIS A 257 -7.35 8.92 -1.05
CA HIS A 257 -7.11 8.00 0.06
C HIS A 257 -6.04 6.95 -0.30
N ASP A 258 -6.17 6.34 -1.48
CA ASP A 258 -5.21 5.35 -1.98
C ASP A 258 -3.81 5.95 -2.14
N MET A 259 -3.69 7.15 -2.72
CA MET A 259 -2.43 7.87 -2.87
C MET A 259 -1.74 8.09 -1.51
N ILE A 260 -2.48 8.54 -0.49
CA ILE A 260 -1.94 8.75 0.86
C ILE A 260 -1.51 7.42 1.50
N MET A 261 -2.33 6.38 1.38
CA MET A 261 -2.03 5.05 1.93
C MET A 261 -0.79 4.42 1.27
N MET A 262 -0.67 4.55 -0.06
CA MET A 262 0.52 4.11 -0.79
C MET A 262 1.76 4.88 -0.38
N SER A 263 1.66 6.22 -0.29
CA SER A 263 2.75 7.08 0.16
C SER A 263 3.27 6.66 1.54
N ARG A 264 2.36 6.39 2.49
CA ARG A 264 2.71 5.88 3.82
C ARG A 264 3.41 4.53 3.78
N LYS A 265 2.89 3.58 2.99
CA LYS A 265 3.51 2.24 2.85
C LYS A 265 4.92 2.32 2.25
N ILE A 266 5.11 3.16 1.23
CA ILE A 266 6.41 3.39 0.60
C ILE A 266 7.37 4.02 1.62
N SER A 267 6.93 5.08 2.30
CA SER A 267 7.68 5.77 3.34
C SER A 267 8.15 4.81 4.45
N GLN A 268 7.26 3.96 4.97
CA GLN A 268 7.61 2.97 5.99
C GLN A 268 8.63 1.94 5.51
N ARG A 269 8.51 1.46 4.26
CA ARG A 269 9.40 0.42 3.70
C ARG A 269 10.79 0.93 3.28
N LEU A 270 10.87 2.22 2.94
CA LEU A 270 12.11 2.89 2.56
C LEU A 270 12.71 3.73 3.71
N ASN A 271 12.08 3.71 4.89
CA ASN A 271 12.47 4.57 6.03
C ASN A 271 12.50 6.06 5.65
N GLY A 272 11.56 6.48 4.80
CA GLY A 272 11.41 7.85 4.32
C GLY A 272 10.49 8.71 5.17
N ARG A 273 10.31 9.95 4.73
CA ARG A 273 9.32 10.91 5.22
C ARG A 273 8.54 11.50 4.06
N LEU A 274 7.33 11.97 4.34
CA LEU A 274 6.44 12.55 3.34
C LEU A 274 6.62 14.06 3.27
N TYR A 275 6.69 14.58 2.05
CA TYR A 275 6.87 16.01 1.79
C TYR A 275 5.88 16.50 0.72
N ASP A 276 5.55 17.78 0.76
CA ASP A 276 4.80 18.45 -0.30
C ASP A 276 5.70 18.75 -1.51
N ALA A 277 5.12 19.36 -2.56
CA ALA A 277 5.86 19.79 -3.75
C ALA A 277 6.96 20.83 -3.45
N ASN A 278 6.81 21.62 -2.38
CA ASN A 278 7.77 22.63 -1.93
C ASN A 278 8.81 22.05 -0.94
N ARG A 279 8.80 20.73 -0.70
CA ARG A 279 9.65 20.01 0.26
C ARG A 279 9.41 20.38 1.73
N HIS A 280 8.20 20.82 2.08
CA HIS A 280 7.76 20.88 3.47
C HIS A 280 7.31 19.52 3.96
N LEU A 281 7.68 19.17 5.20
CA LEU A 281 7.28 17.91 5.81
C LEU A 281 5.75 17.86 6.01
N LEU A 282 5.09 16.86 5.41
CA LEU A 282 3.66 16.66 5.53
C LEU A 282 3.29 16.09 6.91
N LYS A 283 2.38 16.77 7.59
CA LYS A 283 1.74 16.33 8.83
C LYS A 283 0.39 15.69 8.55
N GLU A 284 -0.22 15.09 9.57
CA GLU A 284 -1.56 14.51 9.44
C GLU A 284 -2.61 15.55 9.07
N SER A 285 -2.48 16.78 9.58
CA SER A 285 -3.36 17.91 9.20
C SER A 285 -3.30 18.20 7.71
N ASP A 286 -2.11 18.13 7.10
CA ASP A 286 -1.91 18.44 5.70
C ASP A 286 -2.50 17.33 4.82
N LEU A 287 -2.28 16.07 5.22
CA LEU A 287 -2.91 14.91 4.56
C LEU A 287 -4.43 14.95 4.68
N GLN A 288 -4.98 15.43 5.80
CA GLN A 288 -6.41 15.63 5.95
C GLN A 288 -6.92 16.74 5.03
N ALA A 289 -6.20 17.88 4.95
CA ALA A 289 -6.54 18.96 4.02
C ALA A 289 -6.55 18.48 2.56
N MET A 290 -5.65 17.56 2.17
CA MET A 290 -5.67 16.94 0.85
C MET A 290 -6.92 16.08 0.61
N ARG A 291 -7.39 15.33 1.63
CA ARG A 291 -8.66 14.58 1.55
C ARG A 291 -9.85 15.52 1.41
N ASP A 292 -9.88 16.57 2.21
CA ASP A 292 -10.96 17.56 2.18
C ASP A 292 -10.99 18.29 0.83
N ALA A 293 -9.83 18.62 0.26
CA ALA A 293 -9.71 19.19 -1.08
C ALA A 293 -10.24 18.26 -2.17
N ALA A 294 -9.97 16.95 -2.08
CA ALA A 294 -10.50 15.97 -3.02
C ALA A 294 -12.03 15.82 -2.90
N VAL A 295 -12.60 15.91 -1.69
CA VAL A 295 -14.05 15.94 -1.48
C VAL A 295 -14.67 17.22 -2.04
N ALA A 296 -14.04 18.37 -1.80
CA ALA A 296 -14.48 19.65 -2.35
C ALA A 296 -14.48 19.62 -3.87
N TYR A 297 -13.41 19.10 -4.49
CA TYR A 297 -13.32 18.91 -5.94
C TYR A 297 -14.46 18.05 -6.47
N GLU A 298 -14.79 16.94 -5.81
CA GLU A 298 -15.91 16.09 -6.23
C GLU A 298 -17.25 16.83 -6.10
N SER A 299 -17.48 17.52 -5.00
CA SER A 299 -18.74 18.24 -4.74
C SER A 299 -18.99 19.40 -5.69
N SER A 300 -17.93 20.01 -6.25
CA SER A 300 -18.04 21.04 -7.28
C SER A 300 -18.22 20.49 -8.69
N ALA A 301 -18.40 19.16 -8.87
CA ALA A 301 -18.95 18.63 -10.14
C ALA A 301 -20.43 18.89 -10.24
N ILE A 302 -21.15 18.51 -9.18
CA ILE A 302 -22.60 18.37 -9.18
C ILE A 302 -23.27 19.73 -9.37
#